data_AF-A0A177L3Y4-F1
#
_entry.id   AF-A0A177L3Y4-F1
#
_cell.length_a   1.000
_cell.length_b   1.000
_cell.length_c   1.000
_cell.angle_alpha   90.00
_cell.angle_beta   90.00
_cell.angle_gamma   90.00
#
_symmetry.space_group_name_H-M   'P 1'
#
loop_
_entity.id
_entity.type
_entity.pdbx_description
1 polymer ?
#
loop_
_entity_poly.entity_id
_entity_poly.type
_entity_poly.pdbx_seq_one_letter_code
_entity_poly.pdbx_strand_id
1 'polypeptide(L)' 'MAFEEDEEFDEIAFGIARDIECQRDLFLVNTYSSEELQNLDLSKVKLPQDWFIEWLKQLSEK' A
#
# COMPACT_ATOMS: atom_id res chain seq x y z
N MET A 1 -18.63 -18.75 -17.83
CA MET A 1 -17.46 -17.85 -17.79
C MET A 1 -17.41 -17.29 -16.38
N ALA A 2 -16.99 -18.13 -15.42
CA ALA A 2 -16.99 -17.81 -13.98
C ALA A 2 -15.58 -17.93 -13.38
N PHE A 3 -14.57 -18.07 -14.24
CA PHE A 3 -13.16 -18.24 -13.87
C PHE A 3 -12.31 -17.00 -14.19
N GLU A 4 -12.86 -16.03 -14.93
CA GLU A 4 -12.10 -14.83 -15.34
C GLU A 4 -12.23 -13.67 -14.34
N GLU A 5 -13.36 -13.56 -13.61
CA GLU A 5 -13.54 -12.48 -12.61
C GLU A 5 -12.63 -12.63 -11.37
N ASP A 6 -12.28 -13.86 -10.98
CA ASP A 6 -11.40 -14.09 -9.83
C ASP A 6 -9.93 -13.75 -10.18
N GLU A 7 -9.49 -13.96 -11.42
CA GLU A 7 -8.14 -13.58 -11.88
C GLU A 7 -7.96 -12.06 -11.95
N GLU A 8 -8.99 -11.32 -12.42
CA GLU A 8 -8.94 -9.85 -12.49
C GLU A 8 -8.91 -9.20 -11.09
N PHE A 9 -9.66 -9.76 -10.13
CA PHE A 9 -9.63 -9.30 -8.74
C PHE A 9 -8.25 -9.52 -8.11
N ASP A 10 -7.63 -10.67 -8.38
CA ASP A 10 -6.26 -10.97 -7.94
C ASP A 10 -5.26 -9.98 -8.57
N GLU A 11 -5.37 -9.64 -9.85
CA GLU A 11 -4.50 -8.65 -10.50
C GLU A 11 -4.58 -7.25 -9.87
N ILE A 12 -5.79 -6.76 -9.57
CA ILE A 12 -6.00 -5.47 -8.89
C ILE A 12 -5.39 -5.51 -7.48
N ALA A 13 -5.64 -6.59 -6.73
CA ALA A 13 -5.10 -6.77 -5.39
C ALA A 13 -3.56 -6.82 -5.41
N PHE A 14 -2.95 -7.49 -6.39
CA PHE A 14 -1.50 -7.50 -6.58
C PHE A 14 -0.95 -6.11 -6.94
N GLY A 15 -1.64 -5.37 -7.82
CA GLY A 15 -1.26 -4.01 -8.17
C GLY A 15 -1.25 -3.08 -6.95
N ILE A 16 -2.29 -3.18 -6.11
CA ILE A 16 -2.41 -2.41 -4.88
C ILE A 16 -1.37 -2.83 -3.86
N ALA A 17 -1.10 -4.12 -3.67
CA ALA A 17 -0.06 -4.60 -2.76
C ALA A 17 1.33 -4.05 -3.14
N ARG A 18 1.62 -3.99 -4.44
CA ARG A 18 2.85 -3.39 -4.96
C ARG A 18 2.91 -1.88 -4.72
N ASP A 19 1.79 -1.18 -4.91
CA ASP A 19 1.73 0.25 -4.63
C ASP A 19 1.91 0.53 -3.13
N ILE A 20 1.29 -0.25 -2.25
CA ILE A 20 1.48 -0.18 -0.79
C ILE A 20 2.96 -0.28 -0.42
N GLU A 21 3.67 -1.27 -0.98
CA GLU A 21 5.12 -1.45 -0.74
C GLU A 21 5.91 -0.20 -1.18
N CYS A 22 5.67 0.26 -2.40
CA CYS A 22 6.37 1.43 -2.96
C CYS A 22 6.09 2.71 -2.16
N GLN A 23 4.82 2.98 -1.85
CA GLN A 23 4.40 4.17 -1.11
C GLN A 23 4.92 4.16 0.32
N ARG A 24 4.94 2.99 0.99
CA ARG A 24 5.51 2.85 2.34
C ARG A 24 6.99 3.21 2.33
N ASP A 25 7.76 2.64 1.41
CA ASP A 25 9.20 2.87 1.35
C ASP A 25 9.50 4.34 1.00
N LEU A 26 8.78 4.92 0.02
CA LEU A 26 8.89 6.34 -0.33
C LEU A 26 8.54 7.26 0.84
N PHE A 27 7.50 6.95 1.60
CA PHE A 27 7.12 7.76 2.78
C PHE A 27 8.22 7.75 3.83
N LEU A 28 8.74 6.56 4.15
CA LEU A 28 9.74 6.37 5.19
C LEU A 28 11.03 7.12 4.86
N VAL A 29 11.55 6.98 3.63
CA VAL A 29 12.81 7.64 3.22
C VAL A 29 12.70 9.15 3.05
N ASN A 30 11.50 9.66 2.77
CA ASN A 30 11.27 11.10 2.64
C ASN A 30 10.96 11.79 3.98
N THR A 31 10.44 11.04 4.96
CA THR A 31 10.04 11.57 6.27
C THR A 31 11.15 11.48 7.30
N TYR A 32 11.93 10.39 7.27
CA TYR A 32 12.94 10.09 8.27
C TYR A 32 14.33 10.08 7.65
N SER A 33 15.31 10.53 8.42
CA SER A 33 16.72 10.34 8.09
C SER A 33 17.14 8.87 8.24
N SER A 34 18.30 8.52 7.67
CA SER A 34 18.85 7.16 7.76
C SER A 34 19.07 6.69 9.20
N GLU A 35 19.52 7.58 10.10
CA GLU A 35 19.72 7.25 11.52
C GLU A 35 18.40 7.02 12.26
N GLU A 36 17.37 7.80 11.92
CA GLU A 36 16.02 7.63 12.48
C GLU A 36 15.40 6.31 12.01
N LEU A 37 15.52 5.96 10.72
CA LEU A 37 15.01 4.71 10.16
C LEU A 37 15.59 3.46 10.82
N GLN A 38 16.88 3.48 11.18
CA GLN A 38 17.55 2.35 11.84
C GLN A 38 16.99 2.06 13.25
N ASN A 39 16.46 3.08 13.91
CA ASN A 39 15.91 2.98 15.27
C ASN A 39 14.40 3.16 15.31
N LEU A 40 13.75 3.22 14.13
CA LEU A 40 12.34 3.53 14.01
C LEU A 40 11.48 2.34 14.45
N ASP A 41 10.61 2.61 15.41
CA ASP A 41 9.55 1.67 15.77
C ASP A 41 8.42 1.75 14.74
N LEU A 42 8.40 0.80 13.81
CA LEU A 42 7.41 0.72 12.73
C LEU A 42 5.97 0.62 13.24
N SER A 43 5.73 0.14 14.47
CA SER A 43 4.39 0.09 15.05
C SER A 43 3.80 1.47 15.36
N LYS A 44 4.66 2.49 15.48
CA LYS A 44 4.25 3.88 15.75
C LYS A 44 4.11 4.71 14.48
N VAL A 45 4.52 4.18 13.32
CA VAL A 45 4.42 4.88 12.03
C VAL A 45 2.96 4.96 11.62
N LYS A 46 2.51 6.17 11.30
CA LYS A 46 1.19 6.42 10.74
C LYS A 46 1.35 6.84 9.29
N LEU A 47 0.92 5.96 8.40
CA LEU A 47 0.82 6.28 6.97
C LEU A 47 -0.40 7.17 6.72
N PRO A 48 -0.39 7.97 5.63
CA PRO A 48 -1.54 8.79 5.25
C PRO A 48 -2.82 7.97 5.10
N GLN A 49 -3.90 8.40 5.74
CA GLN A 49 -5.18 7.68 5.70
C GLN A 49 -5.78 7.65 4.29
N ASP A 50 -5.58 8.72 3.51
CA ASP A 50 -6.14 8.87 2.17
C ASP A 50 -5.68 7.76 1.22
N TRP A 51 -4.45 7.26 1.37
CA TRP A 51 -3.93 6.14 0.59
C TRP A 51 -4.77 4.87 0.79
N PHE A 52 -5.12 4.54 2.03
CA PHE A 52 -5.96 3.39 2.33
C PHE A 52 -7.37 3.56 1.75
N ILE A 53 -7.92 4.78 1.76
CA ILE A 53 -9.24 5.07 1.18
C ILE A 53 -9.19 4.86 -0.34
N GLU A 54 -8.15 5.34 -1.01
CA GLU A 54 -7.98 5.16 -2.46
C GLU A 54 -7.79 3.69 -2.85
N TRP A 55 -6.95 2.94 -2.13
CA TRP A 55 -6.76 1.50 -2.37
C TRP A 55 -8.05 0.71 -2.13
N LEU A 56 -8.80 1.00 -1.06
CA LEU A 56 -10.09 0.37 -0.80
C LEU A 56 -11.11 0.70 -1.90
N LYS A 57 -11.11 1.94 -2.40
CA LYS A 57 -11.97 2.35 -3.50
C LYS A 57 -11.66 1.54 -4.76
N GLN A 58 -10.39 1.38 -5.11
CA GLN A 58 -9.93 0.57 -6.26
C GLN A 58 -10.31 -0.91 -6.12
N LEU A 59 -10.23 -1.49 -4.91
CA LEU A 59 -10.70 -2.87 -4.66
C LEU A 59 -12.22 -3.01 -4.75
N SER A 60 -12.97 -1.93 -4.48
CA SER A 60 -14.44 -1.94 -4.44
C SER A 60 -15.11 -1.52 -5.75
N GLU A 61 -14.38 -0.87 -6.66
CA GLU A 61 -14.87 -0.52 -7.99
C GLU A 61 -14.86 -1.79 -8.87
N LYS A 62 -15.97 -2.56 -8.78
CA LYS A 62 -16.42 -3.51 -9.81
C LYS A 62 -17.31 -2.80 -10.83
#